data_AF-A0AAN6NIV7-F1
#
_entry.id   AF-A0AAN6NIV7-F1
#
_cell.length_a   1.000
_cell.length_b   1.000
_cell.length_c   1.000
_cell.angle_alpha   90.00
_cell.angle_beta   90.00
_cell.angle_gamma   90.00
#
_symmetry.space_group_name_H-M   'P 1'
#
loop_
_entity.id
_entity.type
_entity.pdbx_description
1 polymer ?
#
loop_
_entity_poly.entity_id
_entity_poly.type
_entity_poly.pdbx_seq_one_letter_code
_entity_poly.pdbx_strand_id
1 'polypeptide(L)'
;VVDGSTQQYSIFKKCHQEAGHKGREGTYRRIVDHYYWRGIYGDVERWVKQCPECQKWRPQRYQEAALYSFPASQPAWKWHLDVQFMPGGEKRCVLLECRCDLTGWVEAAVFENLTSMGVSRF
;
A
#
# COMPACT_ATOMS: atom_id res chain seq x y z
N VAL A 1 -13.36 -15.28 -37.30
CA VAL A 1 -12.89 -16.27 -36.31
C VAL A 1 -11.38 -16.15 -36.24
N VAL A 2 -10.80 -16.08 -35.04
CA VAL A 2 -9.36 -15.88 -34.81
C VAL A 2 -8.77 -17.16 -34.23
N ASP A 3 -7.98 -17.88 -35.02
CA ASP A 3 -7.47 -19.20 -34.61
C ASP A 3 -5.99 -19.19 -34.16
N GLY A 4 -5.24 -18.12 -34.49
CA GLY A 4 -3.81 -18.03 -34.19
C GLY A 4 -3.49 -17.24 -32.90
N SER A 5 -2.61 -17.80 -32.05
CA SER A 5 -2.15 -17.16 -30.81
C SER A 5 -1.44 -15.82 -31.04
N THR A 6 -0.67 -15.68 -32.12
CA THR A 6 -0.02 -14.42 -32.50
C THR A 6 -1.04 -13.33 -32.81
N GLN A 7 -2.14 -13.69 -33.47
CA GLN A 7 -3.21 -12.75 -33.80
C GLN A 7 -3.96 -12.32 -32.54
N GLN A 8 -4.28 -13.27 -31.64
CA GLN A 8 -4.88 -12.97 -30.33
C GLN A 8 -4.01 -11.99 -29.52
N TYR A 9 -2.70 -12.20 -29.46
CA TYR A 9 -1.76 -11.29 -28.79
C TYR A 9 -1.87 -9.86 -29.32
N SER A 10 -1.85 -9.69 -30.65
CA SER A 10 -1.97 -8.37 -31.28
C SER A 10 -3.31 -7.69 -30.97
N ILE A 11 -4.40 -8.47 -30.91
CA ILE A 11 -5.74 -7.98 -30.58
C ILE A 11 -5.77 -7.51 -29.13
N PHE A 12 -5.20 -8.29 -28.21
CA PHE A 12 -5.12 -7.89 -26.81
C PHE A 12 -4.32 -6.61 -26.62
N LYS A 13 -3.16 -6.50 -27.27
CA LYS A 13 -2.34 -5.27 -27.22
C LYS A 13 -3.13 -4.04 -27.65
N LYS A 14 -3.86 -4.13 -28.77
CA LYS A 14 -4.70 -3.03 -29.28
C LYS A 14 -5.88 -2.72 -28.37
N CYS A 15 -6.58 -3.75 -27.88
CA CYS A 15 -7.84 -3.60 -27.14
C CYS A 15 -7.66 -3.33 -25.65
N HIS A 16 -6.47 -3.56 -25.10
CA HIS A 16 -6.15 -3.31 -23.70
C HIS A 16 -5.09 -2.21 -23.55
N GLN A 17 -3.85 -2.43 -24.01
CA GLN A 17 -2.74 -1.51 -23.80
C GLN A 17 -2.98 -0.17 -24.52
N GLU A 18 -3.24 -0.21 -25.82
CA GLU A 18 -3.41 1.01 -26.63
C GLU A 18 -4.77 1.70 -26.39
N ALA A 19 -5.74 0.97 -25.82
CA ALA A 19 -7.08 1.47 -25.51
C ALA A 19 -7.22 2.02 -24.06
N GLY A 20 -6.09 2.26 -23.39
CA GLY A 20 -6.08 2.90 -22.06
C GLY A 20 -6.34 1.94 -20.90
N HIS A 21 -5.83 0.71 -20.98
CA HIS A 21 -5.76 -0.24 -19.87
C HIS A 21 -7.11 -0.49 -19.17
N LYS A 22 -8.18 -0.60 -19.95
CA LYS A 22 -9.51 -0.92 -19.42
C LYS A 22 -9.46 -2.26 -18.67
N GLY A 23 -10.28 -2.35 -17.62
CA GLY A 23 -10.45 -3.60 -16.89
C GLY A 23 -11.08 -4.70 -17.75
N ARG A 24 -11.14 -5.92 -17.21
CA ARG A 24 -11.60 -7.14 -17.90
C ARG A 24 -12.87 -6.93 -18.73
N GLU A 25 -13.92 -6.36 -18.15
CA GLU A 25 -15.21 -6.19 -18.85
C GLU A 25 -15.14 -5.21 -20.02
N GLY A 26 -14.33 -4.15 -19.89
CA GLY A 26 -14.15 -3.16 -20.95
C GLY A 26 -13.33 -3.72 -22.11
N THR A 27 -12.26 -4.45 -21.81
CA THR A 27 -11.46 -5.15 -22.83
C THR A 27 -12.25 -6.27 -23.49
N TYR A 28 -13.05 -7.03 -22.72
CA TYR A 28 -13.89 -8.10 -23.25
C TYR A 28 -14.89 -7.59 -24.28
N ARG A 29 -15.69 -6.57 -23.93
CA ARG A 29 -16.69 -5.97 -24.85
C ARG A 29 -16.05 -5.53 -26.17
N ARG A 30 -14.94 -4.79 -26.08
CA ARG A 30 -14.23 -4.29 -27.27
C ARG A 30 -13.73 -5.41 -28.18
N ILE A 31 -13.34 -6.55 -27.62
CA ILE A 31 -12.87 -7.70 -28.40
C ILE A 31 -14.04 -8.42 -29.06
N VAL A 32 -15.13 -8.69 -28.33
CA VAL A 32 -16.28 -9.44 -28.88
C VAL A 32 -17.05 -8.66 -29.94
N ASP A 33 -16.95 -7.33 -29.97
CA ASP A 33 -17.54 -6.49 -31.02
C ASP A 33 -16.95 -6.78 -32.41
N HIS A 34 -15.72 -7.28 -32.50
CA HIS A 34 -14.99 -7.45 -33.75
C HIS A 34 -14.40 -8.84 -33.98
N TYR A 35 -14.23 -9.64 -32.92
CA TYR A 35 -13.51 -10.91 -32.97
C TYR A 35 -14.23 -12.01 -32.20
N TYR A 36 -14.02 -13.24 -32.66
CA TYR A 36 -14.56 -14.42 -32.01
C TYR A 36 -13.53 -15.55 -31.99
N TRP A 37 -13.38 -16.19 -30.84
CA TRP A 37 -12.74 -17.47 -30.62
C TRP A 37 -13.27 -18.13 -29.35
N ARG A 38 -13.03 -19.43 -29.19
CA ARG A 38 -13.48 -20.16 -28.01
C ARG A 38 -12.68 -19.71 -26.78
N GLY A 39 -13.37 -19.26 -25.73
CA GLY A 39 -12.73 -18.93 -24.45
C GLY A 39 -12.24 -17.49 -24.29
N ILE A 40 -12.65 -16.54 -25.15
CA ILE A 40 -12.25 -15.12 -25.09
C ILE A 40 -12.26 -14.58 -23.66
N TYR A 41 -13.32 -14.82 -22.90
CA TYR A 41 -13.47 -14.24 -21.57
C TYR A 41 -12.32 -14.65 -20.62
N GLY A 42 -11.95 -15.93 -20.63
CA GLY A 42 -10.85 -16.45 -19.81
C GLY A 42 -9.49 -15.92 -20.25
N ASP A 43 -9.28 -15.77 -21.56
CA ASP A 43 -8.03 -15.22 -22.09
C ASP A 43 -7.91 -13.71 -21.79
N VAL A 44 -9.00 -12.94 -21.89
CA VAL A 44 -9.05 -11.53 -21.48
C VAL A 44 -8.74 -11.40 -19.99
N GLU A 45 -9.36 -12.23 -19.15
CA GLU A 45 -9.09 -12.21 -17.72
C GLU A 45 -7.62 -12.48 -17.42
N ARG A 46 -7.04 -13.50 -18.06
CA ARG A 46 -5.62 -13.83 -17.91
C ARG A 46 -4.72 -12.69 -18.37
N TRP A 47 -5.01 -12.09 -19.52
CA TRP A 47 -4.25 -10.98 -20.09
C TRP A 47 -4.23 -9.75 -19.17
N VAL A 48 -5.41 -9.30 -18.73
CA VAL A 48 -5.54 -8.12 -17.86
C VAL A 48 -4.88 -8.36 -16.50
N LYS A 49 -5.00 -9.57 -15.93
CA LYS A 49 -4.31 -9.94 -14.68
C LYS A 49 -2.79 -9.93 -14.82
N GLN A 50 -2.26 -10.25 -16.00
CA GLN A 50 -0.80 -10.29 -16.25
C GLN A 50 -0.22 -8.95 -16.73
N CYS A 51 -1.05 -7.93 -16.98
CA CYS A 51 -0.58 -6.63 -17.45
C CYS A 51 0.27 -5.91 -16.37
N PRO A 52 1.58 -5.66 -16.59
CA PRO A 52 2.46 -5.07 -15.57
C PRO A 52 2.04 -3.66 -15.15
N GLU A 53 1.58 -2.84 -16.11
CA GLU A 53 1.12 -1.48 -15.83
C GLU A 53 -0.14 -1.50 -14.96
N CYS A 54 -1.12 -2.34 -15.29
CA CYS A 54 -2.32 -2.48 -14.46
C CYS A 54 -2.01 -2.99 -13.06
N GLN A 55 -1.09 -3.96 -12.91
CA GLN A 55 -0.73 -4.47 -11.59
C GLN A 55 0.04 -3.43 -10.75
N LYS A 56 0.92 -2.64 -11.38
CA LYS A 56 1.68 -1.57 -10.70
C LYS A 56 0.77 -0.50 -10.11
N TRP A 57 -0.28 -0.12 -10.83
CA TRP A 57 -1.22 0.94 -10.42
C TRP A 57 -2.50 0.40 -9.79
N ARG A 58 -2.59 -0.92 -9.56
CA ARG A 58 -3.76 -1.52 -8.93
C ARG A 58 -3.89 -0.97 -7.51
N PRO A 59 -5.07 -0.47 -7.08
CA PRO A 59 -5.27 0.05 -5.73
C PRO A 59 -5.32 -1.04 -4.66
N GLN A 60 -4.66 -2.18 -4.88
CA GLN A 60 -4.62 -3.28 -3.94
C GLN A 60 -3.82 -2.85 -2.72
N ARG A 61 -4.54 -2.63 -1.61
CA ARG A 61 -3.94 -2.48 -0.29
C ARG A 61 -3.61 -3.87 0.22
N TYR A 62 -2.33 -4.23 0.25
CA TYR A 62 -1.88 -5.36 1.05
C TYR A 62 -2.15 -5.00 2.51
N GLN A 63 -3.06 -5.71 3.16
CA GLN A 63 -3.20 -5.61 4.59
C GLN A 63 -2.09 -6.45 5.19
N GLU A 64 -1.17 -5.79 5.88
CA GLU A 64 -0.27 -6.49 6.77
C GLU A 64 -1.10 -7.25 7.80
N ALA A 65 -0.69 -8.47 8.15
CA ALA A 65 -1.34 -9.19 9.23
C ALA A 65 -1.28 -8.33 10.49
N ALA A 66 -2.40 -8.24 11.23
CA ALA A 66 -2.41 -7.56 12.51
C ALA A 66 -1.47 -8.29 13.48
N LEU A 67 -0.23 -7.79 13.59
CA LEU A 67 0.74 -8.29 14.56
C LEU A 67 0.39 -7.66 15.92
N TYR A 68 -0.14 -8.46 16.82
CA TYR A 68 -0.35 -8.03 18.20
C TYR A 68 0.99 -7.97 18.92
N SER A 69 1.36 -6.79 19.41
CA SER A 69 2.41 -6.70 20.42
C SER A 69 1.88 -7.31 21.72
N PHE A 70 2.43 -8.44 22.17
CA PHE A 70 2.05 -9.06 23.45
C PHE A 70 2.17 -8.02 24.58
N PRO A 71 1.14 -7.79 25.41
CA PRO A 71 1.22 -6.79 26.46
C PRO A 71 2.35 -7.11 27.44
N ALA A 72 3.02 -6.08 27.97
CA ALA A 72 4.03 -6.24 28.99
C ALA A 72 3.44 -6.90 30.23
N SER A 73 4.15 -7.89 30.80
CA SER A 73 3.70 -8.62 32.00
C SER A 73 4.02 -7.89 33.30
N GLN A 74 4.84 -6.84 33.24
CA GLN A 74 5.30 -6.07 34.41
C GLN A 74 5.37 -4.57 34.07
N PRO A 75 5.14 -3.68 35.06
CA PRO A 75 5.32 -2.24 34.89
C PRO A 75 6.74 -1.91 34.43
N ALA A 76 6.88 -0.85 33.61
CA ALA A 76 8.15 -0.38 33.07
C ALA A 76 8.99 -1.40 32.26
N TRP A 77 8.43 -2.56 31.90
CA TRP A 77 9.12 -3.57 31.10
C TRP A 77 9.14 -3.25 29.60
N LYS A 78 8.08 -2.60 29.10
CA LYS A 78 7.99 -2.12 27.72
C LYS A 78 7.48 -0.69 27.71
N TRP A 79 8.14 0.13 26.90
CA TRP A 79 7.82 1.53 26.70
C TRP A 79 7.61 1.81 25.22
N HIS A 80 6.58 2.60 24.93
CA HIS A 80 6.34 3.17 23.61
C HIS A 80 6.85 4.61 23.64
N LEU A 81 7.84 4.91 22.82
CA LEU A 81 8.37 6.25 22.69
C LEU A 81 7.86 6.83 21.38
N ASP A 82 7.30 8.03 21.44
CA ASP A 82 6.96 8.80 20.26
C ASP A 82 7.45 10.24 20.40
N VAL A 83 7.62 10.89 19.25
CA VAL A 83 8.13 12.24 19.18
C VAL A 83 7.23 13.08 18.28
N GLN A 84 6.64 14.10 18.87
CA GLN A 84 5.74 15.02 18.17
C GLN A 84 6.37 16.40 17.99
N PHE A 85 6.36 16.90 16.77
CA PHE A 85 6.68 18.29 16.49
C PHE A 85 5.51 19.19 16.88
N MET A 86 5.76 20.23 17.67
CA MET A 86 4.73 21.14 18.19
C MET A 86 4.82 22.51 17.49
N PRO A 87 4.09 22.73 16.38
CA PRO A 87 4.05 24.03 15.71
C PRO A 87 3.22 25.03 16.52
N GLY A 88 3.72 26.27 16.69
CA GLY A 88 2.94 27.39 17.24
C GLY A 88 3.57 28.14 18.42
N GLY A 89 4.70 27.69 18.96
CA GLY A 89 5.50 28.45 19.93
C GLY A 89 6.44 29.45 19.28
N GLU A 90 6.92 30.45 20.05
CA GLU A 90 7.98 31.38 19.60
C GLU A 90 9.26 30.66 19.16
N LYS A 91 9.51 29.48 19.74
CA LYS A 91 10.56 28.54 19.33
C LYS A 91 9.94 27.24 18.83
N ARG A 92 10.61 26.61 17.88
CA ARG A 92 10.32 25.23 17.48
C ARG A 92 10.64 24.32 18.67
N CYS A 93 9.65 23.57 19.13
CA CYS A 93 9.83 22.59 20.17
C CYS A 93 9.32 21.22 19.72
N VAL A 94 9.95 20.20 20.28
CA VAL A 94 9.67 18.80 20.03
C VAL A 94 9.29 18.18 21.37
N LEU A 95 8.11 17.57 21.44
CA LEU A 95 7.66 16.81 22.59
C LEU A 95 8.07 15.35 22.40
N LEU A 96 8.91 14.83 23.27
CA LEU A 96 9.12 13.40 23.40
C LEU A 96 8.17 12.88 24.47
N GLU A 97 7.40 11.86 24.13
CA GLU A 97 6.54 11.13 25.06
C GLU A 97 7.00 9.68 25.17
N CYS A 98 6.95 9.15 26.39
CA CYS A 98 7.29 7.78 26.71
C CYS A 98 6.15 7.20 27.54
N ARG A 99 5.51 6.16 27.03
CA ARG A 99 4.34 5.54 27.65
C ARG A 99 4.63 4.10 28.03
N CYS A 100 4.41 3.75 29.29
CA CYS A 100 4.48 2.37 29.74
C CYS A 100 3.33 1.56 29.12
N ASP A 101 3.66 0.41 28.51
CA ASP A 101 2.71 -0.46 27.83
C ASP A 101 1.64 -1.06 28.76
N LEU A 102 2.03 -1.48 29.97
CA LEU A 102 1.13 -2.13 30.92
C LEU A 102 0.25 -1.12 31.68
N THR A 103 0.87 -0.09 32.25
CA THR A 103 0.17 0.84 33.17
C THR A 103 -0.40 2.06 32.45
N GLY A 104 0.12 2.37 31.25
CA GLY A 104 -0.19 3.62 30.56
C GLY A 104 0.46 4.86 31.18
N TRP A 105 1.35 4.71 32.17
CA TRP A 105 2.09 5.84 32.75
C TRP A 105 2.87 6.60 31.68
N VAL A 106 2.81 7.93 31.69
CA VAL A 106 3.43 8.79 30.68
C VAL A 106 4.50 9.67 31.31
N GLU A 107 5.67 9.67 30.69
CA GLU A 107 6.74 10.64 30.93
C GLU A 107 6.95 11.44 29.65
N ALA A 108 7.18 12.74 29.78
CA ALA A 108 7.36 13.59 28.63
C ALA A 108 8.41 14.68 28.88
N ALA A 109 9.17 15.00 27.84
CA ALA A 109 10.15 16.06 27.87
C ALA A 109 10.08 16.90 26.60
N VAL A 110 10.36 18.19 26.74
CA VAL A 110 10.38 19.14 25.64
C VAL A 110 11.82 19.43 25.25
N PHE A 111 12.11 19.33 23.96
CA PHE A 111 13.41 19.60 23.37
C PHE A 111 13.31 20.72 22.33
N GLU A 112 14.35 21.55 22.21
CA GLU A 112 14.46 22.48 21.08
C GLU A 112 14.86 21.73 19.79
N ASN A 113 15.71 20.70 19.91
CA ASN A 113 16.18 19.88 18.79
C ASN A 113 16.14 18.39 19.16
N LEU A 114 15.59 17.57 18.25
CA LEU A 114 15.60 16.11 18.41
C LEU A 114 16.97 15.55 18.03
N THR A 115 17.77 15.19 19.03
CA THR A 115 19.08 14.55 18.84
C THR A 115 19.10 13.23 19.60
N SER A 116 19.81 12.23 19.08
CA SER A 116 19.97 10.94 19.76
C SER A 116 20.54 11.08 21.16
N MET A 117 21.48 12.02 21.35
CA MET A 117 22.07 12.33 22.65
C MET A 117 21.07 13.02 23.61
N GLY A 118 20.15 13.82 23.08
CA GLY A 118 19.06 14.40 23.87
C GLY A 118 18.09 13.33 24.34
N VAL A 119 17.71 12.42 23.45
CA VAL A 119 16.83 11.28 23.76
C VAL A 119 17.48 10.31 24.73
N SER A 120 18.79 10.07 24.65
CA SER A 120 19.48 9.16 25.59
C SER A 120 19.61 9.70 27.01
N ARG A 121 19.37 11.00 27.22
CA ARG A 121 19.40 11.66 28.53
C ARG A 121 18.02 11.78 29.16
N PHE A 122 16.97 11.54 28.37
CA PHE A 122 15.62 11.34 28.86
C PHE A 122 15.58 10.02 29.64
#